data_AF-A0ABD5S442-F1
#
_entry.id   AF-A0ABD5S442-F1
#
_cell.length_a   1.000
_cell.length_b   1.000
_cell.length_c   1.000
_cell.angle_alpha   90.00
_cell.angle_beta   90.00
_cell.angle_gamma   90.00
#
_symmetry.space_group_name_H-M   'P 1'
#
loop_
_entity.id
_entity.type
_entity.pdbx_description
1 polymer ?
#
loop_
_entity_poly.entity_id
_entity_poly.type
_entity_poly.pdbx_seq_one_letter_code
_entity_poly.pdbx_strand_id
1 'polypeptide(L)'
;LGARVGLFDADVYGPNVPRMVAADEAPKATAEETIVPPEKYGVKLMSMAFLVGEDDPVIWRGPMVHKVLTQLTEDVEWGELDYMVLDLPPGTGDTQLTVLQTLPLTGAVVVTTPQDVAVDDARKALEMFGKHETNVLGIAENMAGFRCPDCGSTHDIFGTGGGQALADESNMPYLGGIPLDPEVRAGGGDVLVHSRRRHAASTEPLVTGAAVPVPGESPERSRGRHRLTLGGRRSYIPARHAVTGSGRARGRNPEEPPQPTGEHDRRARGGR
;
A
#
# COMPACT_ATOMS: atom_id res chain seq x y z
N LEU A 1 5.78 -11.30 18.65
CA LEU A 1 6.98 -10.47 18.50
C LEU A 1 6.87 -9.08 19.15
N GLY A 2 5.71 -8.58 19.59
CA GLY A 2 5.64 -7.40 20.49
C GLY A 2 6.15 -6.07 19.93
N ALA A 3 6.55 -6.04 18.66
CA ALA A 3 7.05 -4.85 17.98
C ALA A 3 5.92 -3.86 17.71
N ARG A 4 6.26 -2.57 17.70
CA ARG A 4 5.37 -1.47 17.35
C ARG A 4 5.42 -1.29 15.83
N VAL A 5 4.29 -1.50 15.16
CA VAL A 5 4.22 -1.58 13.70
C VAL A 5 3.26 -0.52 13.15
N GLY A 6 3.75 0.25 12.18
CA GLY A 6 2.91 1.01 11.27
C GLY A 6 2.78 0.26 9.95
N LEU A 7 1.58 0.27 9.38
CA LEU A 7 1.31 -0.23 8.03
C LEU A 7 0.65 0.88 7.24
N PHE A 8 1.26 1.23 6.11
CA PHE A 8 0.72 2.18 5.17
C PHE A 8 0.46 1.53 3.82
N ASP A 9 -0.80 1.56 3.43
CA ASP A 9 -1.28 1.10 2.13
C ASP A 9 -1.20 2.24 1.11
N ALA A 10 -0.20 2.14 0.24
CA ALA A 10 0.07 3.10 -0.81
C ALA A 10 -0.54 2.70 -2.16
N ASP A 11 -1.33 1.62 -2.24
CA ASP A 11 -2.06 1.26 -3.45
C ASP A 11 -3.32 2.12 -3.59
N VAL A 12 -3.24 3.07 -4.51
CA VAL A 12 -4.29 4.04 -4.80
C VAL A 12 -5.40 3.44 -5.66
N TYR A 13 -5.06 2.46 -6.50
CA TYR A 13 -5.99 1.92 -7.49
C TYR A 13 -6.88 0.83 -6.88
N GLY A 14 -6.42 0.21 -5.81
CA GLY A 14 -7.19 -0.78 -5.07
C GLY A 14 -6.74 -0.88 -3.63
N PRO A 15 -6.98 0.15 -2.79
CA PRO A 15 -6.62 0.10 -1.38
C PRO A 15 -7.41 -1.00 -0.68
N ASN A 16 -6.72 -2.09 -0.30
CA ASN A 16 -7.35 -3.30 0.22
C ASN A 16 -7.09 -3.50 1.71
N VAL A 17 -6.05 -2.87 2.26
CA VAL A 17 -5.59 -3.12 3.63
C VAL A 17 -6.64 -2.81 4.68
N PRO A 18 -7.34 -1.63 4.67
CA PRO A 18 -8.37 -1.33 5.67
C PRO A 18 -9.45 -2.41 5.74
N ARG A 19 -9.85 -2.93 4.57
CA ARG A 19 -10.84 -4.01 4.46
C ARG A 19 -10.27 -5.34 4.93
N MET A 20 -9.04 -5.70 4.55
CA MET A 20 -8.38 -6.96 4.92
C MET A 20 -8.13 -7.11 6.41
N VAL A 21 -7.99 -5.99 7.11
CA VAL A 21 -7.83 -5.96 8.56
C VAL A 21 -9.13 -5.60 9.28
N ALA A 22 -10.23 -5.32 8.57
CA ALA A 22 -11.50 -4.86 9.12
C ALA A 22 -11.31 -3.68 10.11
N ALA A 23 -10.52 -2.69 9.68
CA ALA A 23 -10.41 -1.41 10.36
C ALA A 23 -11.60 -0.55 9.94
N ASP A 24 -12.67 -0.59 10.74
CA ASP A 24 -13.89 0.18 10.50
C ASP A 24 -13.79 1.64 10.97
N GLU A 25 -12.74 1.96 11.75
CA GLU A 25 -12.49 3.33 12.20
C GLU A 25 -11.74 4.13 11.15
N ALA A 26 -12.33 5.26 10.74
CA ALA A 26 -11.63 6.27 9.94
C ALA A 26 -10.58 7.00 10.80
N PRO A 27 -9.48 7.49 10.20
CA PRO A 27 -8.53 8.33 10.91
C PRO A 27 -9.19 9.60 11.44
N LYS A 28 -8.70 10.08 12.59
CA LYS A 28 -9.25 11.24 13.29
C LYS A 28 -8.29 12.41 13.13
N ALA A 29 -8.82 13.58 12.81
CA ALA A 29 -8.04 14.82 12.85
C ALA A 29 -7.99 15.37 14.28
N THR A 30 -6.83 15.86 14.70
CA THR A 30 -6.65 16.58 15.97
C THR A 30 -6.95 18.08 15.81
N ALA A 31 -6.93 18.84 16.91
CA ALA A 31 -7.05 20.29 16.87
C ALA A 31 -5.81 20.96 16.25
N GLU A 32 -4.68 20.27 16.25
CA GLU A 32 -3.39 20.68 15.69
C GLU A 32 -3.24 20.29 14.21
N GLU A 33 -4.31 19.86 13.54
CA GLU A 33 -4.33 19.41 12.13
C GLU A 33 -3.47 18.16 11.85
N THR A 34 -3.10 17.39 12.88
CA THR A 34 -2.47 16.07 12.74
C THR A 34 -3.51 14.96 12.60
N ILE A 35 -3.07 13.82 12.08
CA ILE A 35 -3.91 12.65 11.76
C ILE A 35 -3.57 11.53 12.74
N VAL A 36 -4.55 11.11 13.54
CA VAL A 36 -4.46 9.92 14.39
C VAL A 36 -4.88 8.71 13.57
N PRO A 37 -3.95 7.78 13.25
CA PRO A 37 -4.29 6.60 12.47
C PRO A 37 -5.14 5.62 13.29
N PRO A 38 -6.09 4.90 12.67
CA PRO A 38 -6.74 3.77 13.33
C PRO A 38 -5.72 2.73 13.75
N GLU A 39 -5.98 2.06 14.87
CA GLU A 39 -5.14 1.00 15.40
C GLU A 39 -5.95 -0.30 15.53
N LYS A 40 -5.43 -1.39 14.99
CA LYS A 40 -6.04 -2.71 15.16
C LYS A 40 -4.95 -3.77 15.36
N TYR A 41 -5.18 -4.67 16.31
CA TYR A 41 -4.21 -5.71 16.68
C TYR A 41 -2.81 -5.18 17.08
N GLY A 42 -2.71 -3.93 17.56
CA GLY A 42 -1.45 -3.28 17.88
C GLY A 42 -0.68 -2.74 16.65
N VAL A 43 -1.33 -2.70 15.48
CA VAL A 43 -0.80 -2.13 14.25
C VAL A 43 -1.54 -0.83 13.95
N LYS A 44 -0.79 0.26 13.78
CA LYS A 44 -1.32 1.54 13.29
C LYS A 44 -1.45 1.49 11.78
N LEU A 45 -2.58 1.94 11.25
CA LEU A 45 -2.95 1.73 9.86
C LEU A 45 -3.26 3.06 9.18
N MET A 46 -2.66 3.29 8.03
CA MET A 46 -3.08 4.35 7.10
C MET A 46 -3.21 3.74 5.71
N SER A 47 -4.07 4.32 4.88
CA SER A 47 -4.30 3.89 3.50
C SER A 47 -4.67 5.08 2.63
N MET A 48 -4.38 4.98 1.34
CA MET A 48 -4.88 5.92 0.34
C MET A 48 -6.40 6.06 0.36
N ALA A 49 -7.13 4.99 0.71
CA ALA A 49 -8.59 5.03 0.87
C ALA A 49 -9.05 6.09 1.89
N PHE A 50 -8.22 6.44 2.87
CA PHE A 50 -8.56 7.46 3.85
C PHE A 50 -8.17 8.88 3.42
N LEU A 51 -7.21 8.99 2.50
CA LEU A 51 -6.63 10.25 2.08
C LEU A 51 -7.25 10.80 0.79
N VAL A 52 -7.84 9.92 -0.03
CA VAL A 52 -8.48 10.27 -1.29
C VAL A 52 -9.98 9.96 -1.20
N GLY A 53 -10.82 10.92 -1.59
CA GLY A 53 -12.28 10.74 -1.62
C GLY A 53 -12.72 9.76 -2.71
N GLU A 54 -13.85 9.08 -2.49
CA GLU A 54 -14.37 8.00 -3.35
C GLU A 54 -14.67 8.40 -4.81
N ASP A 55 -14.80 9.71 -5.10
CA ASP A 55 -15.29 10.21 -6.39
C ASP A 55 -14.21 10.84 -7.30
N ASP A 56 -12.97 11.00 -6.84
CA ASP A 56 -11.93 11.69 -7.62
C ASP A 56 -11.08 10.69 -8.42
N PRO A 57 -11.02 10.78 -9.77
CA PRO A 57 -10.06 10.01 -10.55
C PRO A 57 -8.64 10.41 -10.15
N VAL A 58 -7.98 9.54 -9.38
CA VAL A 58 -6.67 9.82 -8.81
C VAL A 58 -5.60 9.62 -9.88
N ILE A 59 -5.13 10.72 -10.47
CA ILE A 59 -3.96 10.67 -11.35
C ILE A 59 -2.71 10.70 -10.46
N TRP A 60 -2.19 9.52 -10.18
CA TRP A 60 -1.00 9.34 -9.36
C TRP A 60 0.27 9.77 -10.13
N ARG A 61 0.66 11.04 -9.94
CA ARG A 61 1.89 11.61 -10.50
C ARG A 61 2.89 11.92 -9.39
N GLY A 62 4.17 11.96 -9.73
CA GLY A 62 5.27 12.25 -8.79
C GLY A 62 4.97 13.32 -7.74
N PRO A 63 4.45 14.52 -8.09
CA PRO A 63 4.10 15.55 -7.10
C PRO A 63 3.01 15.15 -6.10
N MET A 64 2.02 14.36 -6.53
CA MET A 64 0.98 13.83 -5.65
C MET A 64 1.54 12.76 -4.72
N VAL A 65 2.36 11.84 -5.25
CA VAL A 65 3.05 10.83 -4.44
C VAL A 65 3.87 11.51 -3.36
N HIS A 66 4.67 12.52 -3.74
CA HIS A 66 5.49 13.26 -2.79
C HIS A 66 4.64 13.93 -1.71
N LYS A 67 3.54 14.62 -2.09
CA LYS A 67 2.62 15.22 -1.12
C LYS A 67 2.08 14.20 -0.12
N VAL A 68 1.66 13.02 -0.59
CA VAL A 68 1.13 12.00 0.31
C VAL A 68 2.22 11.41 1.20
N LEU A 69 3.44 11.20 0.68
CA LEU A 69 4.56 10.75 1.50
C LEU A 69 4.97 11.79 2.55
N THR A 70 4.90 13.09 2.24
CA THR A 70 5.08 14.16 3.21
C THR A 70 3.98 14.10 4.28
N GLN A 71 2.71 14.04 3.88
CA GLN A 71 1.59 13.93 4.81
C GLN A 71 1.70 12.69 5.71
N LEU A 72 2.11 11.56 5.14
CA LEU A 72 2.37 10.31 5.85
C LEU A 72 3.43 10.47 6.94
N THR A 73 4.49 11.22 6.65
CA THR A 73 5.67 11.32 7.53
C THR A 73 5.58 12.46 8.53
N GLU A 74 4.91 13.55 8.16
CA GLU A 74 4.84 14.78 8.96
C GLU A 74 3.52 14.91 9.74
N ASP A 75 2.40 14.52 9.14
CA ASP A 75 1.07 14.82 9.70
C ASP A 75 0.46 13.65 10.48
N VAL A 76 0.94 12.42 10.27
CA VAL A 76 0.39 11.23 10.94
C VAL A 76 1.07 10.93 12.28
N GLU A 77 0.28 10.75 13.33
CA GLU A 77 0.75 10.42 14.69
C GLU A 77 1.10 8.94 14.86
N TRP A 78 2.15 8.51 14.15
CA TRP A 78 2.72 7.16 14.27
C TRP A 78 3.24 6.85 15.67
N GLY A 79 3.72 7.87 16.39
CA GLY A 79 4.48 7.68 17.62
C GLY A 79 5.78 6.91 17.34
N GLU A 80 6.26 6.16 18.32
CA GLU A 80 7.48 5.37 18.17
C GLU A 80 7.17 4.01 17.53
N LEU A 81 7.76 3.75 16.37
CA LEU A 81 7.64 2.48 15.64
C LEU A 81 8.98 1.74 15.59
N ASP A 82 8.91 0.42 15.69
CA ASP A 82 10.05 -0.46 15.39
C ASP A 82 10.10 -0.80 13.90
N TYR A 83 8.92 -0.91 13.26
CA TYR A 83 8.79 -1.17 11.82
C TYR A 83 7.70 -0.29 11.20
N MET A 84 8.00 0.21 10.00
CA MET A 84 7.02 0.79 9.08
C MET A 84 6.99 -0.10 7.83
N VAL A 85 5.82 -0.69 7.55
CA VAL A 85 5.60 -1.50 6.36
C VAL A 85 4.81 -0.67 5.35
N LEU A 86 5.30 -0.63 4.11
CA LEU A 86 4.66 0.07 3.01
C LEU A 86 4.14 -0.99 2.02
N ASP A 87 2.83 -1.01 1.80
CA ASP A 87 2.22 -1.80 0.73
C ASP A 87 2.22 -0.94 -0.54
N LEU A 88 3.08 -1.29 -1.49
CA LEU A 88 3.29 -0.52 -2.70
C LEU A 88 2.36 -1.02 -3.80
N PRO A 89 1.85 -0.12 -4.67
CA PRO A 89 1.08 -0.55 -5.83
C PRO A 89 1.92 -1.47 -6.72
N PRO A 90 1.29 -2.39 -7.45
CA PRO A 90 2.00 -3.37 -8.27
C PRO A 90 2.76 -2.72 -9.44
N GLY A 91 3.70 -3.48 -10.00
CA GLY A 91 4.50 -3.10 -11.17
C GLY A 91 5.76 -2.30 -10.82
N THR A 92 6.51 -1.89 -11.83
CA THR A 92 7.82 -1.22 -11.69
C THR A 92 7.79 0.21 -12.26
N GLY A 93 6.67 0.90 -12.07
CA GLY A 93 6.45 2.25 -12.62
C GLY A 93 7.04 3.37 -11.76
N ASP A 94 6.92 4.61 -12.26
CA ASP A 94 7.45 5.84 -11.64
C ASP A 94 7.02 6.06 -10.18
N THR A 95 5.91 5.44 -9.77
CA THR A 95 5.40 5.48 -8.40
C THR A 95 6.35 4.85 -7.41
N GLN A 96 6.79 3.62 -7.69
CA GLN A 96 7.71 2.91 -6.80
C GLN A 96 9.04 3.66 -6.73
N LEU A 97 9.52 4.17 -7.88
CA LEU A 97 10.71 5.02 -7.93
C LEU A 97 10.58 6.28 -7.07
N THR A 98 9.44 6.96 -7.14
CA THR A 98 9.20 8.16 -6.32
C THR A 98 9.22 7.82 -4.83
N VAL A 99 8.66 6.68 -4.43
CA VAL A 99 8.71 6.21 -3.04
C VAL A 99 10.15 5.90 -2.62
N LEU A 100 10.90 5.16 -3.44
CA LEU A 100 12.32 4.84 -3.21
C LEU A 100 13.18 6.09 -3.07
N GLN A 101 12.88 7.15 -3.82
CA GLN A 101 13.62 8.42 -3.79
C GLN A 101 13.22 9.33 -2.63
N THR A 102 11.98 9.22 -2.13
CA THR A 102 11.44 10.12 -1.11
C THR A 102 11.63 9.57 0.30
N LEU A 103 11.55 8.25 0.48
CA LEU A 103 11.65 7.61 1.79
C LEU A 103 13.00 6.90 1.98
N PRO A 104 13.64 7.01 3.16
CA PRO A 104 14.83 6.26 3.49
C PRO A 104 14.47 4.79 3.83
N LEU A 105 14.27 3.97 2.80
CA LEU A 105 13.89 2.57 2.96
C LEU A 105 15.07 1.73 3.46
N THR A 106 14.82 0.88 4.46
CA THR A 106 15.84 -0.06 4.98
C THR A 106 15.97 -1.30 4.10
N GLY A 107 14.89 -1.67 3.41
CA GLY A 107 14.91 -2.69 2.38
C GLY A 107 13.53 -2.99 1.82
N ALA A 108 13.51 -3.83 0.79
CA ALA A 108 12.31 -4.27 0.08
C ALA A 108 12.16 -5.79 0.12
N VAL A 109 10.93 -6.28 0.15
CA VAL A 109 10.60 -7.70 -0.05
C VAL A 109 9.87 -7.81 -1.38
N VAL A 110 10.35 -8.68 -2.27
CA VAL A 110 9.68 -8.95 -3.54
C VAL A 110 8.73 -10.12 -3.36
N VAL A 111 7.45 -9.90 -3.64
CA VAL A 111 6.42 -10.94 -3.59
C VAL A 111 6.07 -11.35 -5.02
N THR A 112 6.12 -12.65 -5.30
CA THR A 112 5.75 -13.22 -6.60
C THR A 112 4.80 -14.40 -6.42
N THR A 113 4.38 -15.03 -7.51
CA THR A 113 3.64 -16.30 -7.52
C THR A 113 4.35 -17.29 -8.46
N PRO A 114 4.07 -18.60 -8.41
CA PRO A 114 4.86 -19.59 -9.14
C PRO A 114 4.82 -19.47 -10.69
N GLN A 115 3.86 -18.74 -11.24
CA GLN A 115 3.67 -18.58 -12.69
C GLN A 115 4.77 -17.71 -13.31
N ASP A 116 5.27 -18.13 -14.46
CA ASP A 116 6.34 -17.44 -15.21
C ASP A 116 6.09 -15.92 -15.39
N VAL A 117 4.85 -15.53 -15.69
CA VAL A 117 4.50 -14.11 -15.88
C VAL A 117 4.74 -13.28 -14.61
N ALA A 118 4.42 -13.83 -13.43
CA ALA A 118 4.65 -13.14 -12.16
C ALA A 118 6.14 -13.15 -11.78
N VAL A 119 6.87 -14.21 -12.14
CA VAL A 119 8.32 -14.31 -11.96
C VAL A 119 9.04 -13.27 -12.82
N ASP A 120 8.62 -13.08 -14.08
CA ASP A 120 9.18 -12.08 -14.98
C ASP A 120 9.01 -10.66 -14.44
N ASP A 121 7.88 -10.35 -13.83
CA ASP A 121 7.64 -9.04 -13.21
C ASP A 121 8.45 -8.86 -11.92
N ALA A 122 8.60 -9.90 -11.12
CA ALA A 122 9.48 -9.90 -9.94
C ALA A 122 10.95 -9.69 -10.33
N ARG A 123 11.41 -10.28 -11.46
CA ARG A 123 12.76 -10.05 -11.99
C ARG A 123 12.99 -8.59 -12.35
N LYS A 124 12.04 -7.96 -13.04
CA LYS A 124 12.12 -6.52 -13.36
C LYS A 124 12.17 -5.66 -12.09
N ALA A 125 11.41 -6.04 -11.06
CA ALA A 125 11.43 -5.33 -9.78
C ALA A 125 12.80 -5.41 -9.10
N LEU A 126 13.43 -6.59 -9.07
CA LEU A 126 14.80 -6.77 -8.56
C LEU A 126 15.80 -5.88 -9.30
N GLU A 127 15.75 -5.84 -10.63
CA GLU A 127 16.61 -4.97 -11.45
C GLU A 127 16.39 -3.49 -11.15
N MET A 128 15.14 -3.07 -10.95
CA MET A 128 14.80 -1.70 -10.57
C MET A 128 15.38 -1.35 -9.20
N PHE A 129 15.16 -2.18 -8.18
CA PHE A 129 15.69 -1.93 -6.83
C PHE A 129 17.22 -1.89 -6.80
N GLY A 130 17.90 -2.76 -7.57
CA GLY A 130 19.35 -2.74 -7.72
C GLY A 130 19.88 -1.43 -8.32
N LYS A 131 19.19 -0.85 -9.31
CA LYS A 131 19.58 0.45 -9.91
C LYS A 131 19.41 1.64 -8.95
N HIS A 132 18.57 1.50 -7.94
CA HIS A 132 18.26 2.54 -6.96
C HIS A 132 18.87 2.27 -5.58
N GLU A 133 19.90 1.43 -5.52
CA GLU A 133 20.66 1.12 -4.29
C GLU A 133 19.74 0.69 -3.13
N THR A 134 18.59 0.09 -3.45
CA THR A 134 17.65 -0.39 -2.44
C THR A 134 17.97 -1.84 -2.12
N ASN A 135 18.25 -2.08 -0.84
CA ASN A 135 18.54 -3.41 -0.34
C ASN A 135 17.31 -4.33 -0.42
N VAL A 136 17.41 -5.42 -1.21
CA VAL A 136 16.34 -6.42 -1.26
C VAL A 136 16.59 -7.46 -0.17
N LEU A 137 15.64 -7.59 0.75
CA LEU A 137 15.72 -8.50 1.90
C LEU A 137 15.49 -9.96 1.50
N GLY A 138 14.75 -10.18 0.41
CA GLY A 138 14.50 -11.50 -0.16
C GLY A 138 13.24 -11.55 -1.00
N ILE A 139 12.96 -12.76 -1.49
CA ILE A 139 11.81 -13.09 -2.34
C ILE A 139 10.86 -14.01 -1.57
N ALA A 140 9.57 -13.66 -1.54
CA ALA A 140 8.50 -14.50 -1.00
C ALA A 140 7.60 -14.98 -2.15
N GLU A 141 7.26 -16.27 -2.15
CA GLU A 141 6.36 -16.87 -3.13
C GLU A 141 4.95 -17.00 -2.54
N ASN A 142 4.01 -16.19 -2.99
CA ASN A 142 2.60 -16.31 -2.63
C ASN A 142 1.90 -17.35 -3.51
N MET A 143 0.81 -17.94 -3.02
CA MET A 143 0.05 -18.98 -3.72
C MET A 143 0.90 -20.20 -4.11
N ALA A 144 1.88 -20.55 -3.28
CA ALA A 144 2.82 -21.67 -3.47
C ALA A 144 2.13 -23.02 -3.22
N GLY A 145 1.28 -23.44 -4.16
CA GLY A 145 0.46 -24.63 -4.06
C GLY A 145 -0.78 -24.45 -3.18
N PHE A 146 -1.53 -25.54 -3.01
CA PHE A 146 -2.77 -25.60 -2.23
C PHE A 146 -2.76 -26.88 -1.40
N ARG A 147 -2.94 -26.74 -0.09
CA ARG A 147 -3.11 -27.90 0.80
C ARG A 147 -4.59 -28.15 1.02
N CYS A 148 -5.08 -29.28 0.52
CA CYS A 148 -6.47 -29.66 0.68
C CYS A 148 -6.80 -29.89 2.17
N PRO A 149 -7.75 -29.15 2.76
CA PRO A 149 -8.09 -29.30 4.17
C PRO A 149 -8.77 -30.65 4.47
N ASP A 150 -9.42 -31.26 3.49
CA ASP A 150 -10.22 -32.47 3.68
C ASP A 150 -9.39 -33.76 3.57
N CYS A 151 -8.40 -33.81 2.68
CA CYS A 151 -7.59 -35.01 2.45
C CYS A 151 -6.09 -34.83 2.71
N GLY A 152 -5.63 -33.60 2.98
CA GLY A 152 -4.24 -33.29 3.33
C GLY A 152 -3.24 -33.32 2.17
N SER A 153 -3.67 -33.63 0.94
CA SER A 153 -2.82 -33.59 -0.25
C SER A 153 -2.46 -32.15 -0.64
N THR A 154 -1.30 -32.00 -1.29
CA THR A 154 -0.85 -30.73 -1.86
C THR A 154 -1.08 -30.74 -3.37
N HIS A 155 -1.54 -29.62 -3.90
CA HIS A 155 -1.82 -29.43 -5.32
C HIS A 155 -1.15 -28.16 -5.84
N ASP A 156 -0.42 -28.28 -6.93
CA ASP A 156 0.31 -27.16 -7.53
C ASP A 156 -0.58 -26.43 -8.54
N ILE A 157 -1.66 -25.80 -8.04
CA ILE A 157 -2.70 -25.16 -8.88
C ILE A 157 -2.09 -24.17 -9.87
N PHE A 158 -1.03 -23.48 -9.45
CA PHE A 158 -0.35 -22.45 -10.22
C PHE A 158 1.11 -22.81 -10.55
N GLY A 159 1.51 -24.06 -10.31
CA GLY A 159 2.92 -24.47 -10.27
C GLY A 159 3.55 -24.24 -8.90
N THR A 160 4.87 -24.46 -8.81
CA THR A 160 5.68 -24.30 -7.59
C THR A 160 7.10 -23.89 -7.93
N GLY A 161 7.73 -23.09 -7.07
CA GLY A 161 9.18 -22.88 -7.08
C GLY A 161 9.69 -21.85 -8.08
N GLY A 162 8.81 -21.09 -8.73
CA GLY A 162 9.21 -19.99 -9.62
C GLY A 162 9.94 -18.87 -8.87
N GLY A 163 9.45 -18.49 -7.69
CA GLY A 163 10.09 -17.53 -6.80
C GLY A 163 11.36 -18.05 -6.16
N GLN A 164 11.42 -19.35 -5.82
CA GLN A 164 12.64 -19.96 -5.32
C GLN A 164 13.73 -20.02 -6.40
N ALA A 165 13.37 -20.42 -7.63
CA ALA A 165 14.31 -20.40 -8.76
C ALA A 165 14.83 -18.99 -9.04
N LEU A 166 13.96 -17.96 -9.02
CA LEU A 166 14.39 -16.58 -9.18
C LEU A 166 15.34 -16.13 -8.07
N ALA A 167 15.10 -16.56 -6.83
CA ALA A 167 15.96 -16.27 -5.69
C ALA A 167 17.36 -16.90 -5.89
N ASP A 168 17.42 -18.17 -6.30
CA ASP A 168 18.67 -18.88 -6.58
C ASP A 168 19.44 -18.24 -7.75
N GLU A 169 18.75 -17.92 -8.85
CA GLU A 169 19.33 -17.28 -10.04
C GLU A 169 19.88 -15.88 -9.74
N SER A 170 19.19 -15.13 -8.89
CA SER A 170 19.55 -13.75 -8.55
C SER A 170 20.44 -13.66 -7.29
N ASN A 171 20.80 -14.81 -6.72
CA ASN A 171 21.56 -14.93 -5.46
C ASN A 171 20.93 -14.14 -4.30
N MET A 172 19.60 -14.16 -4.20
CA MET A 172 18.81 -13.50 -3.16
C MET A 172 18.26 -14.49 -2.14
N PRO A 173 18.00 -14.08 -0.89
CA PRO A 173 17.33 -14.95 0.09
C PRO A 173 15.92 -15.34 -0.35
N TYR A 174 15.61 -16.63 -0.33
CA TYR A 174 14.23 -17.10 -0.42
C TYR A 174 13.59 -17.10 0.98
N LEU A 175 12.58 -16.24 1.17
CA LEU A 175 11.90 -16.07 2.45
C LEU A 175 10.86 -17.17 2.71
N GLY A 176 10.47 -17.90 1.66
CA GLY A 176 9.54 -19.03 1.75
C GLY A 176 8.29 -18.85 0.89
N GLY A 177 7.52 -19.94 0.85
CA GLY A 177 6.28 -20.04 0.09
C GLY A 177 5.05 -20.03 1.00
N ILE A 178 4.05 -19.22 0.65
CA ILE A 178 2.74 -19.16 1.32
C ILE A 178 1.73 -19.89 0.45
N PRO A 179 1.19 -21.05 0.88
CA PRO A 179 0.21 -21.79 0.08
C PRO A 179 -1.15 -21.08 0.08
N LEU A 180 -1.97 -21.42 -0.91
CA LEU A 180 -3.39 -21.09 -0.91
C LEU A 180 -4.08 -21.75 0.29
N ASP A 181 -4.75 -20.92 1.09
CA ASP A 181 -5.56 -21.35 2.22
C ASP A 181 -6.97 -20.74 2.08
N PRO A 182 -8.02 -21.56 1.85
CA PRO A 182 -9.40 -21.09 1.78
C PRO A 182 -9.86 -20.36 3.05
N GLU A 183 -9.32 -20.70 4.22
CA GLU A 183 -9.67 -20.04 5.46
C GLU A 183 -9.18 -18.56 5.46
N VAL A 184 -8.07 -18.24 4.80
CA VAL A 184 -7.59 -16.84 4.63
C VAL A 184 -8.60 -16.02 3.83
N ARG A 185 -9.18 -16.59 2.76
CA ARG A 185 -10.25 -15.93 1.99
C ARG A 185 -11.52 -15.78 2.83
N ALA A 186 -11.90 -16.81 3.58
CA ALA A 186 -13.12 -16.82 4.39
C ALA A 186 -13.05 -15.84 5.57
N GLY A 187 -11.84 -15.48 6.03
CA GLY A 187 -11.60 -14.55 7.12
C GLY A 187 -12.17 -13.14 6.93
N GLY A 188 -12.59 -12.76 5.71
CA GLY A 188 -13.52 -11.64 5.50
C GLY A 188 -13.14 -10.29 6.11
N GLY A 189 -11.84 -10.04 6.33
CA GLY A 189 -11.34 -8.85 7.03
C GLY A 189 -10.56 -9.12 8.33
N ASP A 190 -10.41 -10.37 8.76
CA ASP A 190 -9.55 -10.74 9.89
C ASP A 190 -8.29 -11.52 9.45
N VAL A 191 -7.69 -11.11 8.32
CA VAL A 191 -6.55 -11.80 7.72
C VAL A 191 -5.34 -11.87 8.66
N LEU A 192 -5.13 -10.85 9.50
CA LEU A 192 -4.03 -10.80 10.47
C LEU A 192 -4.14 -11.85 11.59
N VAL A 193 -5.36 -12.31 11.91
CA VAL A 193 -5.61 -13.23 13.04
C VAL A 193 -5.45 -14.70 12.63
N HIS A 194 -5.52 -15.00 11.33
CA HIS A 194 -5.53 -16.36 10.80
C HIS A 194 -4.25 -17.17 11.12
N SER A 195 -3.12 -16.49 11.33
CA SER A 195 -1.84 -17.12 11.70
C SER A 195 -1.87 -17.84 13.06
N ARG A 196 -2.80 -17.51 13.98
CA ARG A 196 -2.83 -18.09 15.33
C ARG A 196 -3.54 -19.44 15.45
N ARG A 197 -4.28 -19.91 14.43
CA ARG A 197 -5.09 -21.13 14.58
C ARG A 197 -4.57 -22.39 13.88
N ARG A 198 -3.71 -22.31 12.86
CA ARG A 198 -3.18 -23.53 12.18
C ARG A 198 -1.74 -23.47 11.64
N HIS A 199 -1.17 -22.29 11.40
CA HIS A 199 0.12 -22.17 10.66
C HIS A 199 1.34 -21.79 11.50
N ALA A 200 1.21 -21.68 12.82
CA ALA A 200 2.34 -21.40 13.71
C ALA A 200 3.38 -22.56 13.81
N ALA A 201 3.16 -23.68 13.11
CA ALA A 201 3.99 -24.87 13.21
C ALA A 201 5.12 -24.97 12.17
N SER A 202 5.29 -24.01 11.26
CA SER A 202 6.35 -24.11 10.22
C SER A 202 7.00 -22.80 9.78
N THR A 203 6.74 -21.67 10.43
CA THR A 203 7.54 -20.45 10.19
C THR A 203 8.73 -20.42 11.13
N GLU A 204 9.82 -21.09 10.72
CA GLU A 204 11.17 -20.72 11.12
C GLU A 204 11.33 -19.19 10.98
N PRO A 205 12.15 -18.53 11.82
CA PRO A 205 12.30 -17.07 11.79
C PRO A 205 12.64 -16.59 10.37
N LEU A 206 11.72 -15.83 9.78
CA LEU A 206 11.72 -15.39 8.38
C LEU A 206 12.95 -14.56 7.95
N VAL A 207 13.78 -14.10 8.88
CA VAL A 207 15.05 -13.43 8.57
C VAL A 207 16.08 -13.71 9.68
N THR A 208 17.06 -14.56 9.38
CA THR A 208 18.37 -14.60 10.08
C THR A 208 19.53 -14.24 9.16
N GLY A 209 19.25 -13.94 7.88
CA GLY A 209 20.25 -13.56 6.89
C GLY A 209 20.53 -12.07 6.90
N ALA A 210 21.81 -11.70 6.81
CA ALA A 210 22.20 -10.33 6.52
C ALA A 210 21.67 -9.92 5.14
N ALA A 211 21.28 -8.65 5.02
CA ALA A 211 21.03 -7.97 3.76
C ALA A 211 22.04 -8.39 2.68
N VAL A 212 21.56 -8.90 1.55
CA VAL A 212 22.42 -9.29 0.43
C VAL A 212 22.35 -8.17 -0.62
N PRO A 213 23.48 -7.49 -0.89
CA PRO A 213 23.53 -6.50 -1.96
C PRO A 213 23.17 -7.15 -3.31
N VAL A 214 22.41 -6.44 -4.14
CA VAL A 214 21.98 -6.95 -5.44
C VAL A 214 23.22 -7.10 -6.34
N PRO A 215 23.33 -8.14 -7.20
CA PRO A 215 24.48 -8.32 -8.08
C PRO A 215 24.77 -7.07 -8.92
N GLY A 216 25.91 -6.40 -8.66
CA GLY A 216 26.29 -5.12 -9.27
C GLY A 216 26.82 -4.06 -8.30
N GLU A 217 26.69 -4.25 -6.99
CA GLU A 217 27.17 -3.31 -5.97
C GLU A 217 28.69 -3.41 -5.65
N SER A 218 29.31 -2.26 -5.37
CA SER A 218 30.66 -2.15 -4.79
C SER A 218 30.58 -2.04 -3.26
N PRO A 219 31.46 -2.69 -2.47
CA PRO A 219 31.21 -2.96 -1.04
C PRO A 219 31.36 -1.77 -0.07
N GLU A 220 31.70 -0.56 -0.52
CA GLU A 220 32.32 0.46 0.34
C GLU A 220 31.40 1.57 0.89
N ARG A 221 30.09 1.59 0.60
CA ARG A 221 29.22 2.73 0.99
C ARG A 221 28.18 2.51 2.10
N SER A 222 27.99 1.30 2.63
CA SER A 222 26.84 0.98 3.51
C SER A 222 26.98 1.32 5.01
N ARG A 223 27.94 2.17 5.43
CA ARG A 223 28.12 2.53 6.87
C ARG A 223 27.58 3.93 7.21
N GLY A 224 26.28 4.15 7.03
CA GLY A 224 25.56 5.31 7.54
C GLY A 224 24.39 4.88 8.41
N ARG A 225 24.52 4.96 9.75
CA ARG A 225 23.40 4.72 10.67
C ARG A 225 22.39 5.86 10.55
N HIS A 226 21.26 5.63 9.89
CA HIS A 226 20.13 6.55 9.91
C HIS A 226 19.14 6.15 11.02
N ARG A 227 19.21 6.85 12.15
CA ARG A 227 18.18 6.82 13.19
C ARG A 227 17.19 7.93 12.86
N LEU A 228 16.00 7.58 12.39
CA LEU A 228 14.88 8.52 12.28
C LEU A 228 14.39 8.87 13.69
N THR A 229 14.59 10.12 14.10
CA THR A 229 13.76 10.75 15.12
C THR A 229 12.69 11.53 14.38
N LEU A 230 11.48 10.96 14.29
CA LEU A 230 10.31 11.67 13.78
C LEU A 230 9.81 12.61 14.89
N GLY A 231 9.88 13.91 14.64
CA GLY A 231 9.28 14.94 15.50
C GLY A 231 10.26 15.95 16.08
N GLY A 232 10.23 17.17 15.52
CA GLY A 232 10.71 18.36 16.23
C GLY A 232 11.22 19.48 15.35
N ARG A 233 10.31 20.32 14.81
CA ARG A 233 10.30 21.79 14.99
C ARG A 233 9.19 22.45 14.19
N ARG A 234 8.37 23.22 14.93
CA ARG A 234 7.36 24.15 14.43
C ARG A 234 7.97 25.24 13.55
N SER A 235 7.31 25.58 12.45
CA SER A 235 7.19 26.96 11.96
C SER A 235 5.87 27.11 11.21
N TYR A 236 5.05 28.03 11.70
CA TYR A 236 3.64 28.24 11.44
C TYR A 236 3.43 29.17 10.22
N ILE A 237 2.49 28.85 9.33
CA ILE A 237 1.89 29.79 8.38
C ILE A 237 0.37 29.51 8.33
N PRO A 238 -0.53 30.49 8.57
CA PRO A 238 -1.95 30.19 8.78
C PRO A 238 -2.72 30.05 7.47
N ALA A 239 -3.45 28.93 7.31
CA ALA A 239 -4.49 28.80 6.30
C ALA A 239 -5.78 29.50 6.78
N ARG A 240 -6.24 30.49 6.00
CA ARG A 240 -7.53 31.16 6.20
C ARG A 240 -8.60 30.45 5.38
N HIS A 241 -9.69 30.07 6.07
CA HIS A 241 -11.05 29.79 5.56
C HIS A 241 -11.17 28.49 4.72
N ALA A 242 -12.12 27.59 4.93
CA ALA A 242 -13.47 27.75 5.48
C ALA A 242 -14.00 26.45 6.12
N VAL A 243 -14.56 26.58 7.31
CA VAL A 243 -15.65 25.73 7.81
C VAL A 243 -16.82 26.66 8.12
N THR A 244 -17.90 26.53 7.35
CA THR A 244 -19.28 26.76 7.80
C THR A 244 -20.09 25.67 7.08
N GLY A 245 -20.80 24.77 7.74
CA GLY A 245 -21.66 24.98 8.89
C GLY A 245 -23.10 24.79 8.41
N SER A 246 -23.67 23.63 8.74
CA SER A 246 -25.02 23.16 8.48
C SER A 246 -26.15 24.19 8.66
N GLY A 247 -27.21 24.11 7.84
CA GLY A 247 -28.47 24.81 8.08
C GLY A 247 -29.65 24.22 7.30
N ARG A 248 -30.50 23.45 7.97
CA ARG A 248 -31.87 23.13 7.52
C ARG A 248 -32.71 24.41 7.48
N ALA A 249 -33.44 24.67 6.39
CA ALA A 249 -34.72 25.38 6.44
C ALA A 249 -35.62 25.00 5.26
N ARG A 250 -36.86 24.63 5.59
CA ARG A 250 -37.96 24.35 4.66
C ARG A 250 -38.55 25.66 4.12
N GLY A 251 -38.95 25.63 2.85
CA GLY A 251 -40.20 26.22 2.35
C GLY A 251 -40.19 27.72 2.04
N ARG A 252 -40.36 28.03 0.74
CA ARG A 252 -41.39 28.95 0.19
C ARG A 252 -41.27 28.98 -1.34
N ASN A 253 -42.33 28.57 -2.03
CA ASN A 253 -42.68 29.03 -3.39
C ASN A 253 -43.06 30.53 -3.29
N PRO A 254 -42.84 31.35 -4.34
CA PRO A 254 -43.87 31.46 -5.39
C PRO A 254 -43.40 31.79 -6.82
N GLU A 255 -44.29 31.42 -7.74
CA GLU A 255 -44.72 32.16 -8.94
C GLU A 255 -43.97 32.07 -10.29
N GLU A 256 -44.82 32.02 -11.31
CA GLU A 256 -44.69 31.67 -12.71
C GLU A 256 -43.81 32.59 -13.58
N PRO A 257 -43.39 32.12 -14.77
CA PRO A 257 -42.50 32.83 -15.66
C PRO A 257 -43.26 33.72 -16.66
N PRO A 258 -42.62 34.76 -17.22
CA PRO A 258 -43.05 35.32 -18.49
C PRO A 258 -42.16 34.84 -19.66
N GLN A 259 -42.80 34.30 -20.69
CA GLN A 259 -42.34 34.34 -22.09
C GLN A 259 -43.15 35.43 -22.84
N PRO A 260 -42.92 35.77 -24.13
CA PRO A 260 -41.84 35.43 -25.09
C PRO A 260 -41.30 36.69 -25.84
N THR A 261 -40.35 36.50 -26.76
CA THR A 261 -40.29 37.04 -28.16
C THR A 261 -38.85 36.86 -28.68
N GLY A 262 -38.60 36.04 -29.70
CA GLY A 262 -38.61 36.38 -31.14
C GLY A 262 -37.21 36.06 -31.70
N GLU A 263 -37.01 34.95 -32.40
CA GLU A 263 -37.08 34.78 -33.87
C GLU A 263 -35.71 34.99 -34.57
N HIS A 264 -35.12 33.88 -35.07
CA HIS A 264 -34.36 33.72 -36.33
C HIS A 264 -33.69 32.32 -36.33
N ASP A 265 -34.24 31.33 -37.05
CA ASP A 265 -34.10 31.03 -38.48
C ASP A 265 -32.89 30.10 -38.80
N ARG A 266 -33.22 28.86 -39.22
CA ARG A 266 -32.72 28.12 -40.42
C ARG A 266 -32.45 26.62 -40.22
N ARG A 267 -33.45 25.86 -40.69
CA ARG A 267 -33.39 24.68 -41.60
C ARG A 267 -32.03 23.98 -41.82
N ALA A 268 -32.04 22.65 -41.65
CA ALA A 268 -31.70 21.69 -42.71
C ALA A 268 -32.13 20.24 -42.38
N ARG A 269 -32.99 19.68 -43.25
CA ARG A 269 -33.05 18.30 -43.83
C ARG A 269 -32.48 17.16 -42.95
N GLY A 270 -33.18 16.10 -42.56
CA GLY A 270 -34.24 15.35 -43.26
C GLY A 270 -33.65 14.18 -44.04
N GLY A 271 -33.80 12.95 -43.53
CA GLY A 271 -33.75 11.74 -44.35
C GLY A 271 -33.11 10.50 -43.72
N ARG A 272 -33.97 9.66 -43.11
CA ARG A 272 -33.98 8.19 -43.04
C ARG A 272 -32.80 7.44 -42.42
#